data_AF-A0A7K4D876-F1
#
_entry.id   AF-A0A7K4D876-F1
#
_cell.length_a   1.000
_cell.length_b   1.000
_cell.length_c   1.000
_cell.angle_alpha   90.00
_cell.angle_beta   90.00
_cell.angle_gamma   90.00
#
_symmetry.space_group_name_H-M   'P 1'
#
loop_
_entity.id
_entity.type
_entity.pdbx_description
1 polymer ?
#
loop_
_entity_poly.entity_id
_entity_poly.type
_entity_poly.pdbx_seq_one_letter_code
_entity_poly.pdbx_strand_id
1 'polypeptide(L)'
;MKKSFIILGLVGIIAILMSGFIIGTLFIGKSQYSKSLYDEGRTHAGGYSPVPDSSSYTKTSATSYAESQDFSSNDRRVVKSGNANIEVESFDSAISKIKEMAKNYDGYVTNSNMWIYDSKTKYGNITVKIPESKFEEFGDLLTQVGTI
;
A
#
# COMPACT_ATOMS: atom_id res chain seq x y z
N MET A 1 -19.97 44.18 38.19
CA MET A 1 -18.90 43.17 38.33
C MET A 1 -19.16 41.87 37.55
N LYS A 2 -20.41 41.44 37.26
CA LYS A 2 -20.68 40.17 36.55
C LYS A 2 -20.36 40.17 35.04
N LYS A 3 -20.42 41.33 34.37
CA LYS A 3 -20.16 41.46 32.92
C LYS A 3 -18.67 41.28 32.55
N SER A 4 -17.73 41.65 33.44
CA SER A 4 -16.29 41.44 33.20
C SER A 4 -15.88 39.96 33.20
N PHE A 5 -16.53 39.12 34.02
CA PHE A 5 -16.25 37.69 34.04
C PHE A 5 -16.74 36.97 32.78
N ILE A 6 -17.84 37.45 32.18
CA ILE A 6 -18.37 36.92 30.91
C ILE A 6 -17.43 37.25 29.74
N ILE A 7 -16.86 38.46 29.73
CA ILE A 7 -15.91 38.89 28.68
C ILE A 7 -14.59 38.10 28.78
N LEU A 8 -14.07 37.89 29.99
CA LEU A 8 -12.86 37.08 30.20
C LEU A 8 -13.05 35.61 29.81
N GLY A 9 -14.24 35.03 30.08
CA GLY A 9 -14.57 33.67 29.65
C GLY A 9 -14.62 33.51 28.13
N LEU A 10 -15.21 34.48 27.42
CA LEU A 10 -15.29 34.48 25.95
C LEU A 10 -13.91 34.59 25.28
N VAL A 11 -13.01 35.43 25.81
CA VAL A 11 -11.64 35.57 25.30
C VAL A 11 -10.83 34.29 25.54
N GLY A 12 -11.01 33.63 26.68
CA GLY A 12 -10.35 32.36 26.98
C GLY A 12 -10.74 31.23 26.01
N ILE A 13 -12.03 31.14 25.66
CA ILE A 13 -12.53 30.11 24.71
C ILE A 13 -11.97 30.34 23.30
N ILE A 14 -11.90 31.61 22.86
CA ILE A 14 -11.33 31.96 21.55
C ILE A 14 -9.84 31.62 21.48
N ALA A 15 -9.08 31.81 22.57
CA ALA A 15 -7.67 31.44 22.62
C ALA A 15 -7.43 29.92 22.51
N ILE A 16 -8.31 29.09 23.09
CA ILE A 16 -8.24 27.62 23.02
C ILE A 16 -8.57 27.11 21.61
N LEU A 17 -9.54 27.72 20.93
CA LEU A 17 -9.89 27.37 19.55
C LEU A 17 -8.76 27.73 18.56
N MET A 18 -8.04 28.84 18.80
CA MET A 18 -6.91 29.25 17.97
C MET A 18 -5.67 28.35 18.15
N SER A 19 -5.38 27.90 19.37
CA SER A 19 -4.24 27.00 19.64
C SER A 19 -4.45 25.59 19.10
N GLY A 20 -5.69 25.08 19.14
CA GLY A 20 -6.05 23.79 18.54
C GLY A 20 -5.89 23.74 17.01
N PHE A 21 -6.04 24.88 16.32
CA PHE A 21 -5.88 24.96 14.87
C PHE A 21 -4.41 24.92 14.41
N ILE A 22 -3.49 25.50 15.19
CA ILE A 22 -2.07 25.57 14.80
C ILE A 22 -1.37 24.21 14.97
N ILE A 23 -1.69 23.42 16.01
CA ILE A 23 -1.06 22.11 16.24
C ILE A 23 -1.44 21.09 15.15
N GLY A 24 -2.64 21.19 14.57
CA GLY A 24 -3.08 20.32 13.47
C GLY A 24 -2.29 20.52 12.17
N THR A 25 -1.84 21.74 11.88
CA THR A 25 -1.07 22.04 10.65
C THR A 25 0.40 21.60 10.71
N LEU A 26 0.96 21.33 11.89
CA LEU A 26 2.37 20.93 12.04
C LEU A 26 2.59 19.42 11.88
N PHE A 27 1.53 18.61 12.01
CA PHE A 27 1.59 17.13 11.90
C PHE A 27 0.98 16.56 10.61
N ILE A 28 0.55 17.41 9.67
CA ILE A 28 0.27 16.96 8.29
C ILE A 28 1.62 16.83 7.58
N GLY A 29 2.26 15.68 7.81
CA GLY A 29 3.44 15.27 7.07
C GLY A 29 3.16 15.38 5.57
N LYS A 30 4.10 15.99 4.84
CA LYS A 30 4.06 16.09 3.38
C LYS A 30 3.77 14.71 2.80
N SER A 31 2.61 14.52 2.18
CA SER A 31 2.35 13.33 1.38
C SER A 31 3.37 13.33 0.25
N GLN A 32 4.38 12.47 0.37
CA GLN A 32 5.32 12.18 -0.71
C GLN A 32 4.56 11.38 -1.75
N TYR A 33 3.80 12.07 -2.60
CA TYR A 33 3.42 11.56 -3.89
C TYR A 33 4.73 11.25 -4.63
N SER A 34 5.06 9.97 -4.78
CA SER A 34 6.10 9.58 -5.71
C SER A 34 5.62 9.94 -7.11
N LYS A 35 6.09 11.09 -7.60
CA LYS A 35 6.04 11.41 -9.02
C LYS A 35 6.81 10.30 -9.73
N SER A 36 6.09 9.44 -10.45
CA SER A 36 6.70 8.56 -11.45
C SER A 36 7.51 9.44 -12.38
N LEU A 37 8.84 9.32 -12.29
CA LEU A 37 9.76 9.88 -13.25
C LEU A 37 9.69 8.96 -14.47
N TYR A 38 8.74 9.23 -15.36
CA TYR A 38 8.94 8.90 -16.75
C TYR A 38 10.15 9.73 -17.20
N ASP A 39 11.29 9.04 -17.35
CA ASP A 39 12.54 9.54 -17.91
C ASP A 39 12.34 9.85 -19.40
N GLU A 40 11.63 10.95 -19.69
CA GLU A 40 11.65 11.58 -21.03
C GLU A 40 13.01 12.26 -21.21
N GLY A 41 14.00 11.48 -21.62
CA GLY A 41 15.34 12.03 -21.78
C GLY A 41 16.40 11.11 -22.39
N ARG A 42 16.04 9.94 -22.92
CA ARG A 42 16.98 9.11 -23.69
C ARG A 42 16.69 9.22 -25.17
N THR A 43 17.42 10.10 -25.83
CA THR A 43 17.60 10.06 -27.28
C THR A 43 18.20 8.71 -27.66
N HIS A 44 17.36 7.77 -28.08
CA HIS A 44 17.80 6.54 -28.73
C HIS A 44 18.45 6.92 -30.06
N ALA A 45 19.78 6.88 -30.13
CA ALA A 45 20.49 6.91 -31.40
C ALA A 45 20.08 5.66 -32.19
N GLY A 46 19.28 5.86 -33.23
CA GLY A 46 18.88 4.81 -34.16
C GLY A 46 20.11 4.24 -34.86
N GLY A 47 20.35 2.95 -34.66
CA GLY A 47 21.38 2.20 -35.36
C GLY A 47 20.85 0.81 -35.69
N TYR A 48 20.20 0.66 -36.84
CA TYR A 48 20.01 -0.66 -37.44
C TYR A 48 21.36 -1.13 -37.96
N SER A 49 22.02 -2.04 -37.22
CA SER A 49 23.13 -2.83 -37.76
C SER A 49 22.59 -4.17 -38.27
N PRO A 50 22.92 -4.60 -39.49
CA PRO A 50 22.52 -5.90 -40.00
C PRO A 50 23.07 -7.03 -39.12
N VAL A 51 22.25 -8.05 -38.85
CA VAL A 51 22.65 -9.27 -38.15
C VAL A 51 23.69 -10.02 -38.99
N PRO A 52 24.89 -10.35 -38.46
CA PRO A 52 25.85 -11.20 -39.17
C PRO A 52 25.33 -12.64 -39.29
N ASP A 53 25.48 -13.22 -40.49
CA ASP A 53 25.09 -14.58 -40.87
C ASP A 53 25.62 -15.64 -39.88
N SER A 54 24.74 -16.58 -39.51
CA SER A 54 24.85 -17.50 -38.38
C SER A 54 25.64 -18.79 -38.65
N SER A 55 26.51 -18.80 -39.67
CA SER A 55 27.12 -20.05 -40.16
C SER A 55 28.58 -20.25 -39.74
N SER A 56 29.12 -19.50 -38.77
CA SER A 56 30.55 -19.61 -38.39
C SER A 56 30.83 -19.37 -36.91
N TYR A 57 30.26 -20.21 -36.03
CA TYR A 57 30.73 -20.30 -34.65
C TYR A 57 31.32 -21.69 -34.37
N THR A 58 32.64 -21.75 -34.29
CA THR A 58 33.36 -22.90 -33.77
C THR A 58 33.11 -23.01 -32.27
N LYS A 59 32.54 -24.13 -31.82
CA LYS A 59 32.26 -24.43 -30.42
C LYS A 59 33.59 -24.65 -29.67
N THR A 60 34.10 -23.61 -29.03
CA THR A 60 35.18 -23.73 -28.04
C THR A 60 34.58 -24.12 -26.69
N SER A 61 34.78 -25.37 -26.33
CA SER A 61 34.45 -25.95 -25.03
C SER A 61 35.40 -25.41 -23.96
N ALA A 62 34.88 -24.64 -23.00
CA ALA A 62 35.22 -24.69 -21.58
C ALA A 62 34.57 -23.50 -20.87
N THR A 63 33.51 -23.78 -20.11
CA THR A 63 33.18 -22.95 -18.95
C THR A 63 32.84 -23.92 -17.83
N SER A 64 33.76 -24.00 -16.88
CA SER A 64 33.55 -24.60 -15.58
C SER A 64 32.35 -23.94 -14.93
N TYR A 65 31.26 -24.69 -14.76
CA TYR A 65 30.16 -24.27 -13.92
C TYR A 65 30.71 -24.16 -12.51
N ALA A 66 30.74 -22.94 -11.96
CA ALA A 66 30.95 -22.75 -10.54
C ALA A 66 29.90 -23.58 -9.81
N GLU A 67 30.39 -24.40 -8.89
CA GLU A 67 29.61 -25.24 -7.98
C GLU A 67 28.44 -24.41 -7.41
N SER A 68 27.22 -24.83 -7.72
CA SER A 68 26.01 -24.21 -7.18
C SER A 68 26.05 -24.34 -5.67
N GLN A 69 26.15 -23.21 -4.96
CA GLN A 69 25.97 -23.17 -3.51
C GLN A 69 24.70 -23.94 -3.16
N ASP A 70 24.89 -24.99 -2.37
CA ASP A 70 23.82 -25.83 -1.84
C ASP A 70 22.92 -24.96 -0.96
N PHE A 71 21.83 -24.45 -1.55
CA PHE A 71 20.78 -23.77 -0.83
C PHE A 71 20.14 -24.82 0.08
N SER A 72 20.66 -24.89 1.30
CA SER A 72 20.09 -25.59 2.45
C SER A 72 18.56 -25.61 2.33
N SER A 73 18.01 -26.81 2.16
CA SER A 73 16.58 -27.08 2.03
C SER A 73 15.74 -26.61 3.23
N ASN A 74 16.40 -26.10 4.29
CA ASN A 74 15.79 -25.53 5.49
C ASN A 74 15.38 -24.04 5.39
N ASP A 75 15.76 -23.28 4.36
CA ASP A 75 15.32 -21.86 4.20
C ASP A 75 14.13 -21.69 3.24
N ARG A 76 13.39 -22.78 2.97
CA ARG A 76 12.20 -22.71 2.13
C ARG A 76 11.05 -22.09 2.93
N ARG A 77 10.68 -20.86 2.57
CA ARG A 77 9.51 -20.18 3.13
C ARG A 77 8.25 -20.48 2.33
N VAL A 78 7.15 -20.81 3.00
CA VAL A 78 5.82 -20.94 2.39
C VAL A 78 5.15 -19.57 2.43
N VAL A 79 4.62 -19.12 1.29
CA VAL A 79 3.83 -17.89 1.19
C VAL A 79 2.39 -18.26 0.84
N LYS A 80 1.46 -17.95 1.73
CA LYS A 80 0.02 -18.08 1.46
C LYS A 80 -0.50 -16.81 0.80
N SER A 81 -1.35 -16.99 -0.22
CA SER A 81 -1.98 -15.90 -0.97
C SER A 81 -3.46 -16.19 -1.14
N GLY A 82 -4.30 -15.18 -0.98
CA GLY A 82 -5.75 -15.26 -1.14
C GLY A 82 -6.28 -14.00 -1.77
N ASN A 83 -7.41 -14.12 -2.47
CA ASN A 83 -8.12 -13.00 -3.09
C ASN A 83 -9.60 -13.12 -2.73
N ALA A 84 -10.23 -12.01 -2.39
CA ALA A 84 -11.66 -11.95 -2.11
C ALA A 84 -12.23 -10.69 -2.75
N ASN A 85 -13.39 -10.82 -3.38
CA ASN A 85 -14.22 -9.69 -3.76
C ASN A 85 -15.33 -9.58 -2.72
N ILE A 86 -15.54 -8.39 -2.17
CA ILE A 86 -16.51 -8.19 -1.10
C ILE A 86 -17.41 -7.03 -1.47
N GLU A 87 -18.70 -7.31 -1.62
CA GLU A 87 -19.73 -6.29 -1.77
C GLU A 87 -20.13 -5.77 -0.38
N VAL A 88 -20.17 -4.44 -0.25
CA VAL A 88 -20.35 -3.76 1.03
C VAL A 88 -21.34 -2.61 0.90
N GLU A 89 -22.14 -2.38 1.94
CA GLU A 89 -23.08 -1.25 1.97
C GLU A 89 -22.35 0.10 2.10
N SER A 90 -21.27 0.14 2.87
CA SER A 90 -20.46 1.34 3.10
C SER A 90 -18.98 1.03 2.89
N PHE A 91 -18.43 1.57 1.81
CA PHE A 91 -17.01 1.43 1.48
C PHE A 91 -16.09 1.93 2.60
N ASP A 92 -16.38 3.12 3.14
CA ASP A 92 -15.50 3.76 4.13
C ASP A 92 -15.50 2.98 5.45
N SER A 93 -16.66 2.45 5.85
CA SER A 93 -16.79 1.59 7.04
C SER A 93 -16.07 0.26 6.83
N ALA A 94 -16.23 -0.37 5.67
CA ALA A 94 -15.59 -1.64 5.35
C ALA A 94 -14.06 -1.55 5.36
N ILE A 95 -13.49 -0.54 4.70
CA ILE A 95 -12.03 -0.33 4.69
C ILE A 95 -11.50 -0.05 6.10
N SER A 96 -12.24 0.71 6.91
CA SER A 96 -11.85 0.97 8.30
C SER A 96 -11.84 -0.32 9.14
N LYS A 97 -12.88 -1.16 8.99
CA LYS A 97 -12.96 -2.46 9.66
C LYS A 97 -11.85 -3.42 9.24
N ILE A 98 -11.55 -3.52 7.94
CA ILE A 98 -10.45 -4.35 7.42
C ILE A 98 -9.10 -3.87 7.98
N LYS A 99 -8.87 -2.55 8.04
CA LYS A 99 -7.64 -1.98 8.62
C LYS A 99 -7.48 -2.34 10.10
N GLU A 100 -8.56 -2.25 10.87
CA GLU A 100 -8.57 -2.62 12.28
C GLU A 100 -8.33 -4.11 12.47
N MET A 101 -9.04 -4.96 11.72
CA MET A 101 -8.82 -6.41 11.72
C MET A 101 -7.37 -6.74 11.40
N ALA A 102 -6.78 -6.14 10.36
CA ALA A 102 -5.39 -6.38 9.99
C ALA A 102 -4.45 -6.09 11.15
N LYS A 103 -4.64 -4.96 11.85
CA LYS A 103 -3.86 -4.59 13.03
C LYS A 103 -4.03 -5.58 14.18
N ASN A 104 -5.25 -6.02 14.45
CA ASN A 104 -5.54 -6.98 15.53
C ASN A 104 -4.92 -8.36 15.25
N TYR A 105 -4.65 -8.67 13.98
CA TYR A 105 -4.03 -9.90 13.52
C TYR A 105 -2.51 -9.76 13.30
N ASP A 106 -1.87 -8.75 13.89
CA ASP A 106 -0.43 -8.42 13.72
C ASP A 106 0.00 -8.24 12.25
N GLY A 107 -0.95 -7.83 11.42
CA GLY A 107 -0.76 -7.55 10.02
C GLY A 107 -0.80 -6.05 9.71
N TYR A 108 -0.70 -5.74 8.43
CA TYR A 108 -0.71 -4.36 7.95
C TYR A 108 -1.19 -4.25 6.51
N VAL A 109 -1.72 -3.09 6.17
CA VAL A 109 -2.13 -2.75 4.81
C VAL A 109 -0.93 -2.28 4.01
N THR A 110 -0.66 -2.92 2.88
CA THR A 110 0.42 -2.53 1.95
C THR A 110 -0.07 -1.62 0.84
N ASN A 111 -1.33 -1.75 0.45
CA ASN A 111 -1.94 -0.96 -0.61
C ASN A 111 -3.42 -0.76 -0.31
N SER A 112 -3.94 0.42 -0.61
CA SER A 112 -5.36 0.72 -0.55
C SER A 112 -5.66 1.84 -1.55
N ASN A 113 -6.54 1.56 -2.50
CA ASN A 113 -7.01 2.53 -3.48
C ASN A 113 -8.53 2.56 -3.50
N MET A 114 -9.07 3.66 -3.98
CA MET A 114 -10.50 3.90 -4.09
C MET A 114 -10.78 4.74 -5.32
N TRP A 115 -11.87 4.41 -5.99
CA TRP A 115 -12.42 5.15 -7.11
C TRP A 115 -13.93 5.27 -6.93
N ILE A 116 -14.45 6.40 -7.39
CA ILE A 116 -15.88 6.67 -7.41
C ILE A 116 -16.34 6.39 -8.83
N TYR A 117 -17.24 5.43 -9.01
CA TYR A 117 -17.78 5.09 -10.32
C TYR A 117 -18.94 6.02 -10.69
N ASP A 118 -19.83 6.26 -9.74
CA ASP A 118 -20.93 7.21 -9.84
C ASP A 118 -21.15 7.90 -8.49
N SER A 119 -22.15 8.80 -8.40
CA SER A 119 -22.45 9.56 -7.18
C SER A 119 -22.70 8.73 -5.91
N LYS A 120 -22.99 7.43 -6.05
CA LYS A 120 -23.37 6.51 -4.97
C LYS A 120 -22.44 5.31 -4.85
N THR A 121 -21.74 4.94 -5.93
CA THR A 121 -20.95 3.71 -5.97
C THR A 121 -19.45 3.98 -5.84
N LYS A 122 -18.84 3.42 -4.80
CA LYS A 122 -17.39 3.40 -4.58
C LYS A 122 -16.84 2.01 -4.80
N TYR A 123 -15.69 1.93 -5.46
CA TYR A 123 -14.90 0.71 -5.62
C TYR A 123 -13.51 0.93 -5.08
N GLY A 124 -12.83 -0.16 -4.75
CA GLY A 124 -11.45 -0.08 -4.30
C GLY A 124 -10.83 -1.45 -4.17
N ASN A 125 -9.51 -1.46 -4.10
CA ASN A 125 -8.73 -2.64 -3.77
C ASN A 125 -7.93 -2.35 -2.51
N ILE A 126 -7.82 -3.37 -1.67
CA ILE A 126 -6.99 -3.35 -0.48
C ILE A 126 -6.12 -4.60 -0.47
N THR A 127 -4.83 -4.42 -0.17
CA THR A 127 -3.88 -5.52 -0.01
C THR A 127 -3.38 -5.50 1.42
N VAL A 128 -3.50 -6.64 2.09
CA VAL A 128 -3.14 -6.83 3.49
C VAL A 128 -2.11 -7.94 3.60
N LYS A 129 -1.08 -7.74 4.42
CA LYS A 129 -0.12 -8.78 4.81
C LYS A 129 -0.42 -9.21 6.24
N ILE A 130 -0.61 -10.52 6.42
CA ILE A 130 -0.91 -11.16 7.70
C ILE A 130 0.15 -12.24 7.97
N PRO A 131 0.57 -12.47 9.23
CA PRO A 131 1.40 -13.61 9.59
C PRO A 131 0.76 -14.94 9.14
N GLU A 132 1.57 -15.88 8.64
CA GLU A 132 1.09 -17.15 8.06
C GLU A 132 0.18 -17.93 9.03
N SER A 133 0.53 -17.96 10.31
CA SER A 133 -0.22 -18.68 11.35
C SER A 133 -1.64 -18.16 11.57
N LYS A 134 -1.94 -16.94 11.14
CA LYS A 134 -3.25 -16.30 11.30
C LYS A 134 -3.97 -16.05 9.97
N PHE A 135 -3.42 -16.55 8.87
CA PHE A 135 -3.93 -16.27 7.52
C PHE A 135 -5.37 -16.79 7.32
N GLU A 136 -5.64 -18.05 7.72
CA GLU A 136 -6.96 -18.67 7.53
C GLU A 136 -8.03 -17.97 8.38
N GLU A 137 -7.75 -17.76 9.66
CA GLU A 137 -8.67 -17.09 10.58
C GLU A 137 -8.98 -15.64 10.13
N PHE A 138 -7.97 -14.90 9.67
CA PHE A 138 -8.19 -13.58 9.09
C PHE A 138 -9.09 -13.65 7.85
N GLY A 139 -8.89 -14.64 6.98
CA GLY A 139 -9.72 -14.87 5.79
C GLY A 139 -11.19 -15.12 6.14
N ASP A 140 -11.45 -15.97 7.14
CA ASP A 140 -12.82 -16.28 7.60
C ASP A 140 -13.54 -15.04 8.12
N LEU A 141 -12.84 -14.15 8.84
CA LEU A 141 -13.42 -12.91 9.37
C LEU A 141 -13.83 -11.91 8.28
N LEU A 142 -13.29 -11.99 7.06
CA LEU A 142 -13.67 -11.08 5.98
C LEU A 142 -15.15 -11.21 5.61
N THR A 143 -15.77 -12.36 5.88
CA THR A 143 -17.22 -12.58 5.71
C THR A 143 -18.08 -11.66 6.59
N GLN A 144 -17.51 -11.11 7.67
CA GLN A 144 -18.22 -10.18 8.54
C GLN A 144 -18.19 -8.73 8.02
N VAL A 145 -17.44 -8.46 6.96
CA VAL A 145 -17.30 -7.12 6.37
C VAL A 145 -18.38 -6.86 5.33
N GLY A 146 -18.83 -7.91 4.63
CA GLY A 146 -19.83 -7.83 3.59
C GLY A 146 -20.10 -9.19 2.95
N THR A 147 -20.71 -9.18 1.78
CA THR A 147 -21.03 -10.40 1.02
C THR A 147 -19.88 -10.74 0.08
N ILE A 148 -19.42 -11.99 0.12
CA ILE A 148 -18.35 -12.54 -0.73
C ILE A 148 -18.95 -13.29 -1.90
#